data_AF-A0A968KIM3-F1
#
_entry.id   AF-A0A968KIM3-F1
#
_cell.length_a   1.000
_cell.length_b   1.000
_cell.length_c   1.000
_cell.angle_alpha   90.00
_cell.angle_beta   90.00
_cell.angle_gamma   90.00
#
_symmetry.space_group_name_H-M   'P 1'
#
loop_
_entity.id
_entity.type
_entity.pdbx_description
1 polymer ?
#
loop_
_entity_poly.entity_id
_entity_poly.type
_entity_poly.pdbx_seq_one_letter_code
_entity_poly.pdbx_strand_id
1 'polypeptide(L)'
;MPTEKIQAYFENPELSAEEIKSLINSMDHFEIARRLHELPVETKIRIFHFLDSDQKRMELLYETDKHSRLEIQDSLDVDDLARLLQGIPEDEATATDIIMEHPDETRDEILEKMSPQEGETIKNLITYGEQTAGGLMVRHYNKVRENEAAAEILLKLKRDRNQDSPPYFYVVNEKNQLLGYFNLRQLLNVPANARPLEFISQDTPKVLYSDSCEKVANLMDHEHLSVIPVVNEDNVMQGIVTFDDVIRAMQDIASEDIFTMVGTDTVDPFARKTVQKIT
;
A
#
# COMPACT_ATOMS: atom_id res chain seq x y z
N MET A 1 -26.08 -6.61 2.73
CA MET A 1 -24.66 -6.26 2.43
C MET A 1 -23.71 -7.14 3.25
N PRO A 2 -22.43 -7.28 2.88
CA PRO A 2 -21.45 -8.04 3.66
C PRO A 2 -21.36 -7.58 5.12
N THR A 3 -21.43 -6.27 5.38
CA THR A 3 -21.37 -5.68 6.74
C THR A 3 -22.59 -6.01 7.61
N GLU A 4 -23.80 -5.92 7.06
CA GLU A 4 -25.02 -6.34 7.76
C GLU A 4 -24.98 -7.83 8.15
N LYS A 5 -24.40 -8.69 7.30
CA LYS A 5 -24.20 -10.11 7.61
C LYS A 5 -23.17 -10.31 8.71
N ILE A 6 -22.05 -9.59 8.65
CA ILE A 6 -21.00 -9.65 9.65
C ILE A 6 -21.54 -9.22 11.02
N GLN A 7 -22.24 -8.09 11.09
CA GLN A 7 -22.86 -7.62 12.31
C GLN A 7 -23.90 -8.63 12.85
N ALA A 8 -24.73 -9.18 11.97
CA ALA A 8 -25.67 -10.24 12.35
C ALA A 8 -24.98 -11.51 12.87
N TYR A 9 -23.79 -11.86 12.37
CA TYR A 9 -23.00 -12.99 12.89
C TYR A 9 -22.48 -12.71 14.31
N PHE A 10 -22.04 -11.48 14.56
CA PHE A 10 -21.54 -11.08 15.88
C PHE A 10 -22.65 -10.92 16.93
N GLU A 11 -23.86 -10.59 16.51
CA GLU A 11 -25.05 -10.46 17.37
C GLU A 11 -25.80 -11.78 17.58
N ASN A 12 -25.50 -12.84 16.80
CA ASN A 12 -26.18 -14.12 16.90
C ASN A 12 -25.58 -15.00 18.02
N PRO A 13 -26.31 -15.24 19.12
CA PRO A 13 -25.82 -16.03 20.25
C PRO A 13 -25.67 -17.52 19.95
N GLU A 14 -26.19 -18.02 18.82
CA GLU A 14 -26.05 -19.43 18.42
C GLU A 14 -24.74 -19.73 17.68
N LEU A 15 -24.05 -18.70 17.17
CA LEU A 15 -22.77 -18.86 16.48
C LEU A 15 -21.61 -18.89 17.47
N SER A 16 -20.80 -19.94 17.42
CA SER A 16 -19.56 -20.05 18.17
C SER A 16 -18.47 -19.12 17.58
N ALA A 17 -17.47 -18.78 18.39
CA ALA A 17 -16.34 -17.97 17.94
C ALA A 17 -15.59 -18.61 16.75
N GLU A 18 -15.49 -19.94 16.71
CA GLU A 18 -14.85 -20.67 15.60
C GLU A 18 -15.66 -20.57 14.30
N GLU A 19 -16.99 -20.58 14.38
CA GLU A 19 -17.84 -20.41 13.20
C GLU A 19 -17.74 -18.99 12.64
N ILE A 20 -17.74 -17.98 13.51
CA ILE A 20 -17.52 -16.58 13.11
C ILE A 20 -16.15 -16.40 12.47
N LYS A 21 -15.11 -16.99 13.08
CA LYS A 21 -13.75 -16.98 12.53
C LYS A 21 -13.68 -17.59 11.14
N SER A 22 -14.29 -18.75 10.95
CA SER A 22 -14.35 -19.44 9.65
C SER A 22 -15.06 -18.59 8.59
N LEU A 23 -16.20 -17.99 8.95
CA LEU A 23 -16.96 -17.11 8.07
C LEU A 23 -16.14 -15.90 7.64
N ILE A 24 -15.53 -15.18 8.58
CA ILE A 24 -14.70 -14.00 8.28
C ILE A 24 -13.55 -14.36 7.33
N ASN A 25 -12.85 -15.47 7.59
CA ASN A 25 -11.72 -15.88 6.75
C ASN A 25 -12.12 -16.41 5.37
N SER A 26 -13.39 -16.79 5.18
CA SER A 26 -13.96 -17.20 3.89
C SER A 26 -14.46 -16.03 3.05
N MET A 27 -14.63 -14.85 3.66
CA MET A 27 -15.04 -13.63 2.98
C MET A 27 -13.84 -12.91 2.37
N ASP A 28 -14.12 -12.01 1.43
CA ASP A 28 -13.12 -11.11 0.86
C ASP A 28 -12.74 -10.03 1.88
N HIS A 29 -11.50 -10.05 2.35
CA HIS A 29 -10.98 -9.16 3.39
C HIS A 29 -10.93 -7.70 2.92
N PHE A 30 -10.72 -7.47 1.62
CA PHE A 30 -10.75 -6.13 1.02
C PHE A 30 -12.16 -5.52 1.10
N GLU A 31 -13.19 -6.33 0.87
CA GLU A 31 -14.58 -5.87 0.98
C GLU A 31 -14.96 -5.54 2.43
N ILE A 32 -14.40 -6.27 3.39
CA ILE A 32 -14.56 -6.02 4.82
C ILE A 32 -13.87 -4.71 5.20
N ALA A 33 -12.59 -4.54 4.84
CA ALA A 33 -11.76 -3.37 5.17
C ALA A 33 -12.39 -2.05 4.70
N ARG A 34 -12.90 -2.02 3.47
CA ARG A 34 -13.54 -0.82 2.87
C ARG A 34 -14.82 -0.37 3.56
N ARG A 35 -15.43 -1.21 4.38
CA ARG A 35 -16.67 -0.90 5.10
C ARG A 35 -16.52 -1.03 6.61
N LEU A 36 -15.28 -1.10 7.10
CA LEU A 36 -15.04 -1.24 8.54
C LEU A 36 -15.62 -0.07 9.33
N HIS A 37 -15.59 1.15 8.78
CA HIS A 37 -16.21 2.35 9.38
C HIS A 37 -17.71 2.21 9.66
N GLU A 38 -18.43 1.31 8.99
CA GLU A 38 -19.86 1.07 9.24
C GLU A 38 -20.11 0.31 10.55
N LEU A 39 -19.06 -0.32 11.12
CA LEU A 39 -19.17 -1.21 12.27
C LEU A 39 -18.76 -0.52 13.59
N PRO A 40 -19.27 -0.97 14.74
CA PRO A 40 -18.78 -0.54 16.05
C PRO A 40 -17.33 -0.95 16.29
N VAL A 41 -16.57 -0.15 17.06
CA VAL A 41 -15.15 -0.36 17.41
C VAL A 41 -14.88 -1.79 17.88
N GLU A 42 -15.71 -2.30 18.79
CA GLU A 42 -15.55 -3.64 19.36
C GLU A 42 -15.67 -4.73 18.29
N THR A 43 -16.48 -4.49 17.25
CA THR A 43 -16.62 -5.42 16.13
C THR A 43 -15.42 -5.35 15.20
N LYS A 44 -14.89 -4.14 14.94
CA LYS A 44 -13.67 -3.95 14.13
C LYS A 44 -12.49 -4.73 14.73
N ILE A 45 -12.25 -4.55 16.03
CA ILE A 45 -11.20 -5.22 16.79
C ILE A 45 -11.37 -6.75 16.74
N ARG A 46 -12.61 -7.25 16.92
CA ARG A 46 -12.87 -8.69 16.84
C ARG A 46 -12.63 -9.27 15.45
N ILE A 47 -13.03 -8.56 14.39
CA ILE A 47 -12.74 -8.97 13.01
C ILE A 47 -11.24 -9.10 12.81
N PHE A 48 -10.47 -8.07 13.20
CA PHE A 48 -9.02 -8.06 13.08
C PHE A 48 -8.37 -9.27 13.78
N HIS A 49 -8.76 -9.58 15.02
CA HIS A 49 -8.21 -10.74 15.75
C HIS A 49 -8.67 -12.10 15.19
N PHE A 50 -9.83 -12.16 14.53
CA PHE A 50 -10.32 -13.39 13.90
C PHE A 50 -9.66 -13.71 12.56
N LEU A 51 -8.97 -12.77 11.91
CA LEU A 51 -8.14 -13.09 10.76
C LEU A 51 -7.05 -14.11 11.14
N ASP A 52 -6.87 -15.13 10.30
CA ASP A 52 -6.01 -16.29 10.60
C ASP A 52 -4.54 -16.12 10.20
N SER A 53 -4.20 -15.04 9.48
CA SER A 53 -2.84 -14.72 9.07
C SER A 53 -2.50 -13.26 9.30
N ASP A 54 -1.22 -12.98 9.56
CA ASP A 54 -0.70 -11.62 9.67
C ASP A 54 -0.82 -10.86 8.34
N GLN A 55 -0.67 -11.56 7.21
CA GLN A 55 -0.89 -10.98 5.88
C GLN A 55 -2.29 -10.37 5.74
N LYS A 56 -3.35 -11.11 6.09
CA LYS A 56 -4.73 -10.59 6.00
C LYS A 56 -4.96 -9.43 6.96
N ARG A 57 -4.35 -9.47 8.15
CA ARG A 57 -4.41 -8.39 9.12
C ARG A 57 -3.78 -7.12 8.57
N MET A 58 -2.63 -7.25 7.92
CA MET A 58 -1.95 -6.13 7.29
C MET A 58 -2.74 -5.57 6.12
N GLU A 59 -3.25 -6.42 5.23
CA GLU A 59 -4.14 -6.00 4.13
C GLU A 59 -5.38 -5.26 4.65
N LEU A 60 -5.96 -5.73 5.76
CA LEU A 60 -7.10 -5.05 6.39
C LEU A 60 -6.73 -3.67 6.94
N LEU A 61 -5.58 -3.53 7.62
CA LEU A 61 -5.10 -2.23 8.12
C LEU A 61 -4.78 -1.28 6.96
N TYR A 62 -4.22 -1.80 5.87
CA TYR A 62 -3.89 -1.01 4.69
C TYR A 62 -5.14 -0.46 3.99
N GLU A 63 -6.13 -1.31 3.76
CA GLU A 63 -7.30 -0.97 2.95
C GLU A 63 -8.42 -0.24 3.71
N THR A 64 -8.34 -0.18 5.04
CA THR A 64 -9.33 0.54 5.85
C THR A 64 -9.02 2.03 5.97
N ASP A 65 -10.03 2.83 6.29
CA ASP A 65 -9.87 4.26 6.56
C ASP A 65 -9.01 4.51 7.81
N LYS A 66 -8.28 5.63 7.82
CA LYS A 66 -7.35 6.01 8.91
C LYS A 66 -8.01 5.94 10.29
N HIS A 67 -9.27 6.36 10.41
CA HIS A 67 -9.97 6.34 11.69
C HIS A 67 -10.21 4.91 12.20
N SER A 68 -10.75 4.02 11.36
CA SER A 68 -10.95 2.61 11.71
C SER A 68 -9.62 1.89 11.93
N ARG A 69 -8.57 2.28 11.21
CA ARG A 69 -7.21 1.77 11.40
C ARG A 69 -6.68 2.10 12.80
N LEU A 70 -6.79 3.36 13.22
CA LEU A 70 -6.35 3.82 14.54
C LEU A 70 -7.13 3.14 15.68
N GLU A 71 -8.45 3.01 15.53
CA GLU A 71 -9.26 2.27 16.50
C GLU A 71 -8.82 0.81 16.71
N ILE A 72 -8.32 0.16 15.64
CA ILE A 72 -7.74 -1.18 15.76
C ILE A 72 -6.35 -1.12 16.39
N GLN A 73 -5.48 -0.21 15.93
CA GLN A 73 -4.12 -0.05 16.44
C GLN A 73 -4.10 0.23 17.95
N ASP A 74 -5.04 1.02 18.46
CA ASP A 74 -5.20 1.32 19.89
C ASP A 74 -5.46 0.07 20.75
N SER A 75 -5.91 -1.03 20.14
CA SER A 75 -6.12 -2.30 20.81
C SER A 75 -4.89 -3.22 20.80
N LEU A 76 -3.85 -2.87 20.04
CA LEU A 76 -2.62 -3.64 19.89
C LEU A 76 -1.54 -3.10 20.82
N ASP A 77 -0.72 -4.01 21.35
CA ASP A 77 0.53 -3.59 21.97
C ASP A 77 1.61 -3.34 20.89
N VAL A 78 2.66 -2.62 21.30
CA VAL A 78 3.75 -2.24 20.39
C VAL A 78 4.47 -3.48 19.84
N ASP A 79 4.54 -4.56 20.61
CA ASP A 79 5.16 -5.83 20.19
C ASP A 79 4.36 -6.50 19.06
N ASP A 80 3.04 -6.56 19.17
CA ASP A 80 2.15 -7.11 18.14
C ASP A 80 2.16 -6.25 16.88
N LEU A 81 2.11 -4.92 17.03
CA LEU A 81 2.17 -4.01 15.88
C LEU A 81 3.52 -4.14 15.16
N ALA A 82 4.64 -4.11 15.88
CA ALA A 82 5.97 -4.30 15.28
C ALA A 82 6.08 -5.66 14.57
N ARG A 83 5.55 -6.75 15.16
CA ARG A 83 5.53 -8.08 14.54
C ARG A 83 4.73 -8.11 13.24
N LEU A 84 3.57 -7.44 13.21
CA LEU A 84 2.74 -7.34 12.00
C LEU A 84 3.47 -6.56 10.90
N LEU A 85 4.10 -5.45 11.26
CA LEU A 85 4.86 -4.59 10.34
C LEU A 85 6.14 -5.26 9.79
N GLN A 86 6.80 -6.13 10.56
CA GLN A 86 7.93 -6.94 10.07
C GLN A 86 7.53 -7.92 8.96
N GLY A 87 6.25 -8.34 8.91
CA GLY A 87 5.76 -9.23 7.87
C GLY A 87 5.61 -8.56 6.50
N ILE A 88 5.67 -7.23 6.46
CA ILE A 88 5.54 -6.43 5.26
C ILE A 88 6.89 -6.37 4.55
N PRO A 89 6.94 -6.52 3.22
CA PRO A 89 8.13 -6.20 2.45
C PRO A 89 8.70 -4.83 2.87
N GLU A 90 10.00 -4.78 3.19
CA GLU A 90 10.72 -3.59 3.65
C GLU A 90 10.53 -2.34 2.78
N ASP A 91 10.13 -2.55 1.54
CA ASP A 91 9.97 -1.56 0.50
C ASP A 91 8.52 -1.12 0.25
N GLU A 92 7.59 -1.50 1.12
CA GLU A 92 6.18 -1.11 1.05
C GLU A 92 5.93 0.17 1.88
N ALA A 93 5.30 1.17 1.24
CA ALA A 93 4.92 2.43 1.90
C ALA A 93 3.98 2.20 3.10
N THR A 94 3.18 1.13 3.07
CA THR A 94 2.23 0.74 4.12
C THR A 94 2.81 0.75 5.53
N ALA A 95 4.02 0.20 5.70
CA ALA A 95 4.66 0.17 7.03
C ALA A 95 5.02 1.57 7.52
N THR A 96 5.51 2.40 6.59
CA THR A 96 5.88 3.80 6.83
C THR A 96 4.64 4.58 7.26
N ASP A 97 3.55 4.48 6.51
CA ASP A 97 2.31 5.22 6.78
C ASP A 97 1.75 4.89 8.16
N ILE A 98 1.64 3.60 8.51
CA ILE A 98 1.15 3.15 9.83
C ILE A 98 2.05 3.64 10.97
N ILE A 99 3.38 3.56 10.79
CA ILE A 99 4.32 4.02 11.80
C ILE A 99 4.25 5.55 11.99
N MET A 100 3.99 6.28 10.91
CA MET A 100 3.89 7.73 10.94
C MET A 100 2.63 8.25 11.66
N GLU A 101 1.58 7.44 11.72
CA GLU A 101 0.34 7.75 12.46
C GLU A 101 0.55 7.84 13.98
N HIS A 102 1.64 7.27 14.50
CA HIS A 102 1.96 7.27 15.92
C HIS A 102 2.86 8.46 16.34
N PRO A 103 2.78 8.88 17.62
CA PRO A 103 3.71 9.86 18.21
C PRO A 103 5.16 9.39 18.12
N ASP A 104 6.11 10.34 18.10
CA ASP A 104 7.55 10.08 17.95
C ASP A 104 8.07 9.00 18.93
N GLU A 105 7.65 9.04 20.20
CA GLU A 105 8.07 8.06 21.22
C GLU A 105 7.65 6.63 20.85
N THR A 106 6.40 6.46 20.40
CA THR A 106 5.86 5.15 20.00
C THR A 106 6.47 4.67 18.68
N ARG A 107 6.70 5.59 17.74
CA ARG A 107 7.40 5.30 16.48
C ARG A 107 8.79 4.73 16.73
N ASP A 108 9.57 5.38 17.60
CA ASP A 108 10.92 4.91 17.95
C ASP A 108 10.87 3.52 18.60
N GLU A 109 9.90 3.28 19.50
CA GLU A 109 9.71 1.98 20.13
C GLU A 109 9.35 0.88 19.12
N ILE A 110 8.46 1.15 18.16
CA ILE A 110 8.12 0.22 17.07
C ILE A 110 9.38 -0.09 16.26
N LEU A 111 10.12 0.93 15.83
CA LEU A 111 11.32 0.76 14.99
C LEU A 111 12.45 0.00 15.72
N GLU A 112 12.60 0.18 17.03
CA GLU A 112 13.55 -0.59 17.85
C GLU A 112 13.19 -2.06 17.99
N LYS A 113 11.89 -2.39 17.91
CA LYS A 113 11.38 -3.77 17.96
C LYS A 113 11.46 -4.48 16.61
N MET A 114 11.60 -3.74 15.51
CA MET A 114 11.84 -4.27 14.16
C MET A 114 13.26 -4.82 14.02
N SER A 115 13.51 -5.64 12.98
CA SER A 115 14.90 -6.03 12.71
C SER A 115 15.72 -4.80 12.30
N PRO A 116 17.03 -4.75 12.60
CA PRO A 116 17.86 -3.58 12.28
C PRO A 116 17.89 -3.20 10.80
N GLN A 117 17.70 -4.18 9.91
CA GLN A 117 17.68 -3.96 8.46
C GLN A 117 16.37 -3.30 8.03
N GLU A 118 15.23 -3.89 8.43
CA GLU A 118 13.89 -3.38 8.12
C GLU A 118 13.67 -1.99 8.73
N GLY A 119 14.03 -1.80 10.00
CA GLY A 119 13.86 -0.52 10.70
C GLY A 119 14.68 0.61 10.07
N GLU A 120 15.89 0.33 9.58
CA GLU A 120 16.69 1.32 8.85
C GLU A 120 16.10 1.62 7.47
N THR A 121 15.59 0.61 6.75
CA THR A 121 14.91 0.83 5.48
C THR A 121 13.69 1.75 5.66
N ILE A 122 12.86 1.47 6.66
CA ILE A 122 11.67 2.27 6.97
C ILE A 122 12.06 3.69 7.41
N LYS A 123 13.07 3.87 8.25
CA LYS A 123 13.56 5.22 8.62
C LYS A 123 13.96 6.06 7.40
N ASN A 124 14.59 5.43 6.41
CA ASN A 124 14.91 6.10 5.16
C ASN A 124 13.65 6.43 4.33
N LEU A 125 12.60 5.61 4.41
CA LEU A 125 11.31 5.89 3.76
C LEU A 125 10.55 7.04 4.45
N ILE A 126 10.51 7.04 5.79
CA ILE A 126 9.94 8.12 6.62
C ILE A 126 10.57 9.49 6.31
N THR A 127 11.82 9.51 5.84
CA THR A 127 12.50 10.76 5.49
C THR A 127 11.87 11.42 4.25
N TYR A 128 11.20 10.65 3.39
CA TYR A 128 10.37 11.21 2.34
C TYR A 128 9.05 11.69 2.93
N GLY A 129 8.57 12.86 2.51
CA GLY A 129 7.26 13.31 2.96
C GLY A 129 6.16 12.37 2.47
N GLU A 130 5.17 12.05 3.32
CA GLU A 130 4.04 11.16 3.00
C GLU A 130 3.35 11.53 1.68
N GLN A 131 3.24 12.83 1.41
CA GLN A 131 2.59 13.38 0.21
C GLN A 131 3.56 13.57 -0.98
N THR A 132 4.67 12.83 -1.03
CA THR A 132 5.65 12.86 -2.12
C THR A 132 5.72 11.53 -2.85
N ALA A 133 6.23 11.52 -4.09
CA ALA A 133 6.46 10.29 -4.84
C ALA A 133 7.37 9.30 -4.08
N GLY A 134 8.32 9.79 -3.28
CA GLY A 134 9.18 8.96 -2.44
C GLY A 134 8.48 8.36 -1.23
N GLY A 135 7.44 9.02 -0.70
CA GLY A 135 6.59 8.49 0.37
C GLY A 135 5.63 7.42 -0.16
N LEU A 136 5.08 7.64 -1.35
CA LEU A 136 4.11 6.74 -1.99
C LEU A 136 4.73 5.57 -2.77
N MET A 137 6.06 5.56 -2.98
CA MET A 137 6.67 4.55 -3.85
C MET A 137 6.86 3.22 -3.15
N VAL A 138 6.71 2.15 -3.93
CA VAL A 138 7.18 0.82 -3.58
C VAL A 138 8.45 0.48 -4.36
N ARG A 139 9.40 -0.23 -3.75
CA ARG A 139 10.65 -0.63 -4.43
C ARG A 139 10.57 -1.99 -5.11
N HIS A 140 9.45 -2.70 -4.94
CA HIS A 140 9.19 -3.96 -5.60
C HIS A 140 8.61 -3.71 -6.99
N TYR A 141 9.47 -3.80 -8.01
CA TYR A 141 9.05 -3.65 -9.41
C TYR A 141 9.89 -4.55 -10.32
N ASN A 142 9.34 -4.86 -11.50
CA ASN A 142 10.04 -5.70 -12.47
C ASN A 142 11.21 -4.94 -13.11
N LYS A 143 12.39 -5.05 -12.51
CA LYS A 143 13.64 -4.48 -13.03
C LYS A 143 14.32 -5.44 -13.99
N VAL A 144 14.74 -4.93 -15.15
CA VAL A 144 15.41 -5.70 -16.21
C VAL A 144 16.71 -5.02 -16.61
N ARG A 145 17.81 -5.77 -16.74
CA ARG A 145 19.06 -5.22 -17.30
C ARG A 145 19.01 -5.17 -18.82
N GLU A 146 19.62 -4.14 -19.39
CA GLU A 146 19.66 -3.89 -20.85
C GLU A 146 20.22 -5.06 -21.71
N ASN A 147 20.98 -5.97 -21.11
CA ASN A 147 21.63 -7.09 -21.80
C ASN A 147 20.91 -8.44 -21.64
N GLU A 148 19.83 -8.51 -20.87
CA GLU A 148 19.07 -9.75 -20.66
C GLU A 148 18.28 -10.14 -21.91
N ALA A 149 18.22 -11.44 -22.23
CA ALA A 149 17.39 -11.90 -23.34
C ALA A 149 15.91 -11.98 -22.94
N ALA A 150 14.99 -11.71 -23.86
CA ALA A 150 13.55 -11.81 -23.63
C ALA A 150 13.12 -13.16 -23.01
N ALA A 151 13.73 -14.27 -23.43
CA ALA A 151 13.47 -15.59 -22.85
C ALA A 151 13.88 -15.71 -21.38
N GLU A 152 14.99 -15.08 -20.98
CA GLU A 152 15.45 -15.08 -19.58
C GLU A 152 14.51 -14.27 -18.69
N ILE A 153 14.06 -13.12 -19.18
CA ILE A 153 13.07 -12.27 -18.49
C ILE A 153 11.77 -13.04 -18.28
N LEU A 154 11.25 -13.71 -19.32
CA LEU A 154 10.05 -14.55 -19.23
C LEU A 154 10.22 -15.72 -18.26
N LEU A 155 11.40 -16.34 -18.23
CA LEU A 155 11.71 -17.42 -17.29
C LEU A 155 11.77 -16.93 -15.83
N LYS A 156 12.33 -15.73 -15.60
CA LYS A 156 12.33 -15.09 -14.27
C LYS A 156 10.89 -14.82 -13.83
N LEU A 157 10.08 -14.22 -14.69
CA LEU A 157 8.66 -13.96 -14.41
C LEU A 157 7.89 -15.24 -14.07
N LYS A 158 8.14 -16.35 -14.77
CA LYS A 158 7.50 -17.65 -14.48
C LYS A 158 7.93 -18.28 -13.15
N ARG A 159 9.12 -17.94 -12.66
CA ARG A 159 9.64 -18.43 -11.37
C ARG A 159 9.19 -17.55 -10.22
N ASP A 160 9.00 -16.27 -10.51
CA ASP A 160 8.43 -15.34 -9.55
C ASP A 160 7.00 -15.77 -9.21
N ARG A 161 6.72 -15.84 -7.91
CA ARG A 161 5.40 -16.20 -7.39
C ARG A 161 4.59 -14.97 -6.98
N ASN A 162 5.18 -13.78 -7.01
CA ASN A 162 4.48 -12.53 -6.74
C ASN A 162 3.55 -12.20 -7.91
N GLN A 163 2.25 -12.34 -7.68
CA GLN A 163 1.21 -12.06 -8.67
C GLN A 163 0.80 -10.58 -8.69
N ASP A 164 1.23 -9.80 -7.69
CA ASP A 164 0.74 -8.44 -7.47
C ASP A 164 1.61 -7.35 -8.10
N SER A 165 2.79 -7.72 -8.64
CA SER A 165 3.63 -6.78 -9.39
C SER A 165 2.91 -6.31 -10.66
N PRO A 166 2.78 -5.00 -10.90
CA PRO A 166 2.20 -4.48 -12.12
C PRO A 166 2.94 -5.01 -13.37
N PRO A 167 2.24 -5.27 -14.50
CA PRO A 167 2.81 -5.93 -15.68
C PRO A 167 3.70 -5.00 -16.54
N TYR A 168 4.43 -4.10 -15.89
CA TYR A 168 5.40 -3.17 -16.48
C TYR A 168 6.80 -3.53 -16.03
N PHE A 169 7.75 -3.42 -16.95
CA PHE A 169 9.15 -3.79 -16.79
C PHE A 169 10.01 -2.57 -17.10
N TYR A 170 10.88 -2.22 -16.16
CA TYR A 170 11.75 -1.06 -16.26
C TYR A 170 13.18 -1.50 -16.57
N VAL A 171 13.72 -0.97 -17.66
CA VAL A 171 15.03 -1.34 -18.17
C VAL A 171 16.07 -0.37 -17.66
N VAL A 172 17.12 -0.91 -17.05
CA VAL A 172 18.20 -0.11 -16.45
C VAL A 172 19.57 -0.52 -16.97
N ASN A 173 20.49 0.44 -16.99
CA ASN A 173 21.91 0.18 -17.25
C ASN A 173 22.63 -0.38 -16.01
N GLU A 174 23.95 -0.58 -16.10
CA GLU A 174 24.79 -1.06 -14.98
C GLU A 174 24.71 -0.15 -13.74
N LYS A 175 24.55 1.17 -13.95
CA LYS A 175 24.41 2.20 -12.91
C LYS A 175 22.98 2.34 -12.35
N ASN A 176 22.06 1.42 -12.69
CA ASN A 176 20.63 1.47 -12.35
C ASN A 176 19.89 2.70 -12.90
N GLN A 177 20.42 3.36 -13.93
CA GLN A 177 19.73 4.48 -14.57
C GLN A 177 18.64 3.96 -15.51
N LEU A 178 17.45 4.56 -15.44
CA LEU A 178 16.30 4.21 -16.27
C LEU A 178 16.57 4.51 -17.74
N LEU A 179 16.52 3.48 -18.59
CA LEU A 179 16.69 3.57 -20.05
C LEU A 179 15.37 3.55 -20.80
N GLY A 180 14.36 2.89 -20.23
CA GLY A 180 13.04 2.76 -20.84
C GLY A 180 12.16 1.78 -20.10
N TYR A 181 10.98 1.52 -20.65
CA TYR A 181 10.07 0.51 -20.12
C TYR A 181 9.38 -0.29 -21.23
N PHE A 182 8.81 -1.42 -20.86
CA PHE A 182 7.90 -2.20 -21.70
C PHE A 182 6.87 -2.92 -20.84
N ASN A 183 5.77 -3.38 -21.43
CA ASN A 183 4.76 -4.18 -20.74
C ASN A 183 4.83 -5.67 -21.12
N LEU A 184 4.15 -6.52 -20.35
CA LEU A 184 4.12 -7.97 -20.59
C LEU A 184 3.66 -8.32 -22.00
N ARG A 185 2.70 -7.58 -22.58
CA ARG A 185 2.22 -7.82 -23.95
C ARG A 185 3.32 -7.59 -24.98
N GLN A 186 4.15 -6.55 -24.82
CA GLN A 186 5.30 -6.32 -25.69
C GLN A 186 6.31 -7.46 -25.58
N LEU A 187 6.65 -7.89 -24.35
CA LEU A 187 7.58 -8.99 -24.11
C LEU A 187 7.14 -10.32 -24.75
N LEU A 188 5.84 -10.60 -24.77
CA LEU A 188 5.29 -11.82 -25.38
C LEU A 188 5.35 -11.81 -26.93
N ASN A 189 5.55 -10.65 -27.55
CA ASN A 189 5.54 -10.49 -29.01
C ASN A 189 6.93 -10.37 -29.64
N VAL A 190 8.02 -10.43 -28.85
CA VAL A 190 9.40 -10.32 -29.35
C VAL A 190 10.08 -11.68 -29.47
N PRO A 191 11.09 -11.82 -30.35
CA PRO A 191 11.91 -13.03 -30.42
C PRO A 191 12.57 -13.36 -29.07
N ALA A 192 12.73 -14.65 -28.77
CA ALA A 192 13.30 -15.13 -27.52
C ALA A 192 14.71 -14.59 -27.20
N ASN A 193 15.49 -14.26 -28.23
CA ASN A 193 16.85 -13.74 -28.14
C ASN A 193 16.93 -12.21 -28.22
N ALA A 194 15.81 -11.50 -28.42
CA ALA A 194 15.79 -10.05 -28.47
C ALA A 194 16.18 -9.45 -27.12
N ARG A 195 16.90 -8.33 -27.16
CA ARG A 195 17.28 -7.56 -25.98
C ARG A 195 16.31 -6.39 -25.75
N PRO A 196 16.13 -5.94 -24.49
CA PRO A 196 15.19 -4.87 -24.15
C PRO A 196 15.37 -3.60 -24.99
N LEU A 197 16.61 -3.17 -25.26
CA LEU A 197 16.89 -1.98 -26.06
C LEU A 197 16.32 -2.01 -27.48
N GLU A 198 15.96 -3.20 -27.99
CA GLU A 198 15.37 -3.36 -29.32
C GLU A 198 13.86 -3.07 -29.36
N PHE A 199 13.17 -3.10 -28.20
CA PHE A 199 11.70 -3.01 -28.14
C PHE A 199 11.12 -2.12 -27.03
N ILE A 200 11.95 -1.52 -26.19
CA ILE A 200 11.51 -0.59 -25.15
C ILE A 200 10.96 0.71 -25.72
N SER A 201 10.06 1.33 -24.97
CA SER A 201 9.74 2.75 -25.10
C SER A 201 10.82 3.56 -24.38
N GLN A 202 11.57 4.37 -25.11
CA GLN A 202 12.64 5.23 -24.54
C GLN A 202 12.09 6.49 -23.88
N ASP A 203 10.96 7.01 -24.38
CA ASP A 203 10.26 8.12 -23.75
C ASP A 203 9.43 7.57 -22.60
N THR A 204 10.01 7.58 -21.40
CA THR A 204 9.39 7.04 -20.19
C THR A 204 8.98 8.20 -19.30
N PRO A 205 7.66 8.47 -19.16
CA PRO A 205 7.17 9.34 -18.12
C PRO A 205 7.69 8.87 -16.76
N LYS A 206 8.22 9.80 -15.98
CA LYS A 206 8.86 9.53 -14.68
C LYS A 206 8.76 10.74 -13.79
N VAL A 207 8.87 10.51 -12.48
CA VAL A 207 8.85 11.56 -11.46
C VAL A 207 10.09 11.48 -10.57
N LEU A 208 10.47 12.60 -9.96
CA LEU A 208 11.48 12.62 -8.92
C LEU A 208 10.87 12.14 -7.60
N TYR A 209 11.67 11.50 -6.73
CA TYR A 209 11.20 11.11 -5.38
C TYR A 209 10.69 12.30 -4.56
N SER A 210 11.16 13.51 -4.85
CA SER A 210 10.75 14.76 -4.19
C SER A 210 9.49 15.40 -4.80
N ASP A 211 8.95 14.87 -5.90
CA ASP A 211 7.75 15.43 -6.52
C ASP A 211 6.52 15.20 -5.65
N SER A 212 5.65 16.21 -5.52
CA SER A 212 4.38 16.13 -4.77
C SER A 212 3.41 15.13 -5.41
N CYS A 213 2.58 14.47 -4.59
CA CYS A 213 1.54 13.56 -5.06
C CYS A 213 0.61 14.21 -6.11
N GLU A 214 0.26 15.49 -5.99
CA GLU A 214 -0.57 16.20 -6.98
C GLU A 214 0.08 16.22 -8.38
N LYS A 215 1.39 16.45 -8.43
CA LYS A 215 2.17 16.42 -9.67
C LYS A 215 2.19 15.01 -10.26
N VAL A 216 2.36 14.00 -9.40
CA VAL A 216 2.29 12.59 -9.81
C VAL A 216 0.91 12.27 -10.39
N ALA A 217 -0.17 12.64 -9.69
CA ALA A 217 -1.55 12.44 -10.10
C ALA A 217 -1.84 13.06 -11.47
N ASN A 218 -1.47 14.33 -11.66
CA ASN A 218 -1.66 15.06 -12.91
C ASN A 218 -0.92 14.40 -14.08
N LEU A 219 0.31 13.93 -13.85
CA LEU A 219 1.09 13.26 -14.89
C LEU A 219 0.50 11.88 -15.24
N MET A 220 0.09 11.10 -14.24
CA MET A 220 -0.51 9.79 -14.47
C MET A 220 -1.87 9.89 -15.17
N ASP A 221 -2.70 10.88 -14.84
CA ASP A 221 -3.97 11.13 -15.51
C ASP A 221 -3.77 11.54 -16.98
N HIS A 222 -2.88 12.52 -17.23
CA HIS A 222 -2.58 13.02 -18.58
C HIS A 222 -2.02 11.93 -19.51
N GLU A 223 -1.11 11.10 -19.00
CA GLU A 223 -0.46 10.03 -19.78
C GLU A 223 -1.23 8.70 -19.72
N HIS A 224 -2.38 8.65 -19.03
CA HIS A 224 -3.19 7.46 -18.82
C HIS A 224 -2.39 6.26 -18.26
N LEU A 225 -1.55 6.53 -17.27
CA LEU A 225 -0.65 5.56 -16.65
C LEU A 225 -1.28 4.98 -15.39
N SER A 226 -1.24 3.65 -15.26
CA SER A 226 -1.61 2.96 -14.02
C SER A 226 -0.47 2.91 -13.00
N VAL A 227 0.77 3.08 -13.46
CA VAL A 227 2.01 3.03 -12.66
C VAL A 227 3.02 3.99 -13.27
N ILE A 228 3.83 4.64 -12.43
CA ILE A 228 4.90 5.54 -12.87
C ILE A 228 6.21 5.28 -12.12
N PRO A 229 7.37 5.26 -12.81
CA PRO A 229 8.67 5.08 -12.15
C PRO A 229 9.11 6.35 -11.41
N VAL A 230 9.71 6.14 -10.25
CA VAL A 230 10.34 7.17 -9.43
C VAL A 230 11.85 7.08 -9.56
N VAL A 231 12.49 8.20 -9.87
CA VAL A 231 13.94 8.31 -10.03
C VAL A 231 14.52 9.41 -9.13
N ASN A 232 15.84 9.39 -8.95
CA ASN A 232 16.58 10.53 -8.42
C ASN A 232 17.05 11.48 -9.54
N GLU A 233 17.79 12.52 -9.16
CA GLU A 233 18.33 13.55 -10.05
C GLU A 233 19.30 12.98 -11.09
N ASP A 234 19.98 11.89 -10.78
CA ASP A 234 20.89 11.16 -11.67
C ASP A 234 20.17 10.12 -12.55
N ASN A 235 18.84 10.13 -12.57
CA ASN A 235 17.96 9.20 -13.29
C ASN A 235 18.09 7.73 -12.82
N VAL A 236 18.57 7.51 -11.60
CA VAL A 236 18.66 6.19 -10.96
C VAL A 236 17.28 5.80 -10.41
N MET A 237 16.78 4.62 -10.79
CA MET A 237 15.51 4.09 -10.31
C MET A 237 15.50 3.92 -8.79
N GLN A 238 14.51 4.52 -8.14
CA GLN A 238 14.24 4.40 -6.70
C GLN A 238 13.07 3.46 -6.42
N GLY A 239 12.01 3.51 -7.23
CA GLY A 239 10.79 2.75 -7.02
C GLY A 239 9.75 2.98 -8.12
N ILE A 240 8.52 2.57 -7.85
CA ILE A 240 7.34 2.86 -8.67
C ILE A 240 6.21 3.36 -7.76
N VAL A 241 5.34 4.18 -8.32
CA VAL A 241 4.10 4.61 -7.66
C VAL A 241 2.91 4.09 -8.47
N THR A 242 1.91 3.53 -7.80
CA THR A 242 0.67 3.05 -8.43
C THR A 242 -0.40 4.14 -8.41
N PHE A 243 -1.34 4.07 -9.35
CA PHE A 243 -2.39 5.07 -9.46
C PHE A 243 -3.33 5.06 -8.25
N ASP A 244 -3.64 3.87 -7.71
CA ASP A 244 -4.50 3.73 -6.55
C ASP A 244 -3.90 4.37 -5.29
N ASP A 245 -2.58 4.23 -5.05
CA ASP A 245 -1.90 4.89 -3.93
C ASP A 245 -1.96 6.42 -4.05
N VAL A 246 -1.80 6.94 -5.27
CA VAL A 246 -1.92 8.38 -5.53
C VAL A 246 -3.34 8.87 -5.27
N ILE A 247 -4.36 8.11 -5.69
CA ILE A 247 -5.76 8.48 -5.43
C ILE A 247 -6.08 8.44 -3.93
N ARG A 248 -5.59 7.45 -3.18
CA ARG A 248 -5.73 7.39 -1.72
C ARG A 248 -5.12 8.65 -1.07
N ALA A 249 -3.87 8.97 -1.40
CA ALA A 249 -3.18 10.15 -0.86
C ALA A 249 -3.92 11.47 -1.19
N MET A 250 -4.48 11.60 -2.40
CA MET A 250 -5.29 12.77 -2.77
C MET A 250 -6.60 12.88 -1.98
N GLN A 251 -7.22 11.76 -1.62
CA GLN A 251 -8.42 11.73 -0.79
C GLN A 251 -8.12 12.14 0.66
N ASP A 252 -6.97 11.74 1.19
CA ASP A 252 -6.50 12.12 2.52
C ASP A 252 -6.25 13.63 2.59
N ILE A 253 -5.53 14.19 1.62
CA ILE A 253 -5.31 15.64 1.50
C ILE A 253 -6.62 16.41 1.44
N ALA A 254 -7.56 15.98 0.58
CA ALA A 254 -8.85 16.64 0.45
C ALA A 254 -9.64 16.60 1.77
N SER A 255 -9.50 15.53 2.55
CA SER A 255 -10.12 15.41 3.87
C SER A 255 -9.48 16.37 4.86
N GLU A 256 -8.15 16.42 4.94
CA GLU A 256 -7.39 17.35 5.80
C GLU A 256 -7.68 18.83 5.50
N ASP A 257 -7.78 19.19 4.22
CA ASP A 257 -8.11 20.55 3.79
C ASP A 257 -9.50 20.98 4.26
N ILE A 258 -10.49 20.08 4.19
CA ILE A 258 -11.84 20.33 4.72
C ILE A 258 -11.79 20.55 6.23
N PHE A 259 -11.00 19.77 6.98
CA PHE A 259 -10.85 19.94 8.44
C PHE A 259 -10.21 21.26 8.82
N THR A 260 -9.14 21.63 8.12
CA THR A 260 -8.44 22.89 8.30
C THR A 260 -9.37 24.07 8.03
N MET A 261 -10.22 23.99 7.01
CA MET A 261 -11.23 25.01 6.70
C MET A 261 -12.36 25.12 7.74
N VAL A 262 -12.77 24.00 8.34
CA VAL A 262 -13.85 23.96 9.35
C VAL A 262 -13.33 24.33 10.75
N GLY A 263 -12.02 24.43 10.96
CA GLY A 263 -11.40 24.85 12.21
C GLY A 263 -11.47 23.78 13.31
N THR A 264 -11.56 22.51 12.92
CA THR A 264 -11.57 21.35 13.82
C THR A 264 -10.41 20.44 13.44
N ASP A 265 -9.48 20.19 14.36
CA ASP A 265 -8.38 19.24 14.13
C ASP A 265 -8.94 17.82 13.88
N THR A 266 -8.50 17.22 12.77
CA THR A 266 -8.42 15.77 12.45
C THR A 266 -9.52 14.84 13.02
N VAL A 267 -10.72 14.81 12.44
CA VAL A 267 -11.71 13.74 12.73
C VAL A 267 -12.44 13.28 11.45
N ASP A 268 -11.98 12.18 10.85
CA ASP A 268 -12.50 11.52 9.63
C ASP A 268 -14.04 11.62 9.45
N PRO A 269 -14.53 12.13 8.30
CA PRO A 269 -15.95 12.42 8.10
C PRO A 269 -16.79 11.19 7.70
N PHE A 270 -16.21 10.00 7.52
CA PHE A 270 -16.97 8.78 7.24
C PHE A 270 -17.50 8.09 8.51
N ALA A 271 -17.09 8.54 9.70
CA ALA A 271 -17.67 8.12 10.97
C ALA A 271 -19.07 8.75 11.20
N ARG A 272 -20.13 8.13 10.66
CA ARG A 272 -21.51 8.52 10.97
C ARG A 272 -21.84 8.28 12.45
N LYS A 273 -21.75 9.32 13.28
CA LYS A 273 -22.39 9.33 14.61
C LYS A 273 -23.91 9.25 14.46
N THR A 274 -24.47 8.08 14.75
CA THR A 274 -25.91 7.95 15.00
C THR A 274 -26.24 8.71 16.28
N VAL A 275 -26.76 9.93 16.13
CA VAL A 275 -27.31 10.68 17.26
C VAL A 275 -28.58 9.95 17.71
N GLN A 276 -28.50 9.28 18.86
CA GLN A 276 -29.67 8.84 19.61
C GLN A 276 -30.57 10.05 19.87
N LYS A 277 -31.77 10.05 19.28
CA LYS A 277 -32.85 10.90 19.77
C LYS A 277 -33.38 10.28 21.06
N ILE A 278 -32.98 10.89 22.18
CA ILE A 278 -33.71 10.79 23.45
C ILE A 278 -34.98 11.64 23.30
N THR A 279 -36.15 11.00 23.19
CA THR A 279 -37.41 11.23 23.91
C THR A 279 -38.52 10.41 23.23
#